data_AF-A0A925VBF9-F1
#
_entry.id   AF-A0A925VBF9-F1
#
_cell.length_a   1.000
_cell.length_b   1.000
_cell.length_c   1.000
_cell.angle_alpha   90.00
_cell.angle_beta   90.00
_cell.angle_gamma   90.00
#
_symmetry.space_group_name_H-M   'P 1'
#
loop_
_entity.id
_entity.type
_entity.pdbx_description
1 polymer ?
#
loop_
_entity_poly.entity_id
_entity_poly.type
_entity_poly.pdbx_seq_one_letter_code
_entity_poly.pdbx_strand_id
1 'polypeptide(L)'
;MSLDPSIEPSPDLSGEPSGELLDRVAALVAVEPAAQGYLAVETARGPRTYLLGPRTHVDGDHVMLDWRTAPLAEAFFRYRPGERYEVEAGERTAEGRVVARWVIAHHGEAMVGDDCVV
;
A
#
# COMPACT_ATOMS: atom_id res chain seq x y z
N MET A 1 -36.99 -16.70 -11.27
CA MET A 1 -35.81 -15.86 -11.49
C MET A 1 -34.77 -16.36 -10.51
N SER A 2 -33.91 -17.27 -10.97
CA SER A 2 -32.95 -17.96 -10.11
C SER A 2 -31.78 -17.01 -9.81
N LEU A 3 -31.50 -16.80 -8.53
CA LEU A 3 -30.25 -16.18 -8.08
C LEU A 3 -29.11 -17.16 -8.37
N ASP A 4 -28.07 -16.66 -9.01
CA ASP A 4 -26.84 -17.41 -9.28
C ASP A 4 -26.09 -17.66 -7.96
N PRO A 5 -25.86 -18.91 -7.54
CA PRO A 5 -25.25 -19.21 -6.24
C PRO A 5 -23.70 -19.13 -6.23
N SER A 6 -23.07 -18.50 -7.23
CA SER A 6 -21.61 -18.41 -7.32
C SER A 6 -21.10 -16.97 -7.14
N ILE A 7 -21.51 -16.32 -6.05
CA ILE A 7 -20.64 -15.30 -5.45
C ILE A 7 -19.83 -16.07 -4.41
N GLU A 8 -18.65 -16.53 -4.80
CA GLU A 8 -17.65 -16.91 -3.79
C GLU A 8 -17.51 -15.72 -2.84
N PRO A 9 -17.51 -15.93 -1.51
CA PRO A 9 -17.29 -14.83 -0.59
C PRO A 9 -15.97 -14.17 -1.02
N SER A 10 -16.04 -12.88 -1.37
CA SER A 10 -14.85 -12.05 -1.49
C SER A 10 -13.99 -12.38 -0.28
N PRO A 11 -12.68 -12.65 -0.45
CA PRO A 11 -11.82 -12.84 0.69
C PRO A 11 -12.05 -11.64 1.60
N ASP A 12 -12.28 -11.94 2.87
CA ASP A 12 -12.48 -10.95 3.92
C ASP A 12 -11.33 -9.93 3.88
N LEU A 13 -11.54 -8.84 3.13
CA LEU A 13 -10.70 -7.65 3.13
C LEU A 13 -11.11 -6.73 4.30
N SER A 14 -12.08 -7.13 5.13
CA SER A 14 -12.42 -6.50 6.41
C SER A 14 -11.58 -7.05 7.58
N GLY A 15 -10.55 -7.84 7.29
CA GLY A 15 -9.57 -8.25 8.28
C GLY A 15 -8.82 -7.05 8.83
N GLU A 16 -9.17 -6.66 10.06
CA GLU A 16 -8.33 -5.80 10.91
C GLU A 16 -6.86 -6.16 10.69
N PRO A 17 -5.99 -5.19 10.39
CA PRO A 17 -4.61 -5.51 10.10
C PRO A 17 -3.99 -6.24 11.28
N SER A 18 -3.33 -7.36 10.99
CA SER A 18 -2.63 -8.13 12.01
C SER A 18 -1.66 -7.23 12.78
N GLY A 19 -1.58 -7.40 14.11
CA GLY A 19 -0.68 -6.60 14.96
C GLY A 19 0.76 -6.57 14.48
N GLU A 20 1.27 -7.68 13.92
CA GLU A 20 2.62 -7.77 13.35
C GLU A 20 2.84 -6.77 12.19
N LEU A 21 1.83 -6.61 11.33
CA LEU A 21 1.90 -5.66 10.22
C LEU A 21 1.92 -4.21 10.73
N LEU A 22 1.09 -3.91 11.73
CA LEU A 22 1.06 -2.60 12.37
C LEU A 22 2.39 -2.26 13.04
N ASP A 23 2.94 -3.20 13.82
CA ASP A 23 4.24 -3.06 14.47
C ASP A 23 5.36 -2.82 13.44
N ARG A 24 5.30 -3.53 12.31
CA ARG A 24 6.25 -3.35 11.22
C ARG A 24 6.15 -1.96 10.60
N VAL A 25 4.95 -1.46 10.34
CA VAL A 25 4.80 -0.11 9.77
C VAL A 25 5.21 0.95 10.79
N ALA A 26 4.83 0.81 12.07
CA ALA A 26 5.28 1.71 13.13
C ALA A 26 6.82 1.77 13.22
N ALA A 27 7.50 0.61 13.13
CA ALA A 27 8.96 0.56 13.11
C ALA A 27 9.57 1.26 11.88
N LEU A 28 8.94 1.13 10.70
CA LEU A 28 9.38 1.83 9.49
C LEU A 28 9.18 3.35 9.60
N VAL A 29 8.06 3.81 10.17
CA VAL A 29 7.80 5.24 10.36
C VAL A 29 8.74 5.85 11.41
N ALA A 30 9.11 5.08 12.43
CA ALA A 30 10.06 5.54 13.43
C ALA A 30 11.46 5.83 12.83
N VAL A 31 11.89 5.07 11.82
CA VAL A 31 13.15 5.33 11.11
C VAL A 31 12.99 6.36 9.98
N GLU A 32 11.79 6.47 9.39
CA GLU A 32 11.45 7.45 8.36
C GLU A 32 10.29 8.36 8.79
N PRO A 33 10.54 9.37 9.63
CA PRO A 33 9.50 10.27 10.11
C PRO A 33 8.90 11.17 9.00
N ALA A 34 9.53 11.19 7.82
CA ALA A 34 9.01 11.87 6.64
C ALA A 34 7.99 11.04 5.86
N ALA A 35 7.74 9.78 6.24
CA ALA A 35 6.73 8.93 5.62
C ALA A 35 5.32 9.47 5.91
N GLN A 36 4.53 9.55 4.85
CA GLN A 36 3.15 10.04 4.83
C GLN A 36 2.18 8.98 4.30
N GLY A 37 2.71 7.88 3.74
CA GLY A 37 1.92 6.72 3.41
C GLY A 37 2.73 5.44 3.39
N TYR A 38 2.01 4.33 3.43
CA TYR A 38 2.53 2.98 3.29
C TYR A 38 1.74 2.26 2.21
N LEU A 39 2.44 1.53 1.34
CA LEU A 39 1.85 0.73 0.27
C LEU A 39 2.47 -0.66 0.28
N ALA A 40 1.64 -1.69 0.43
CA ALA A 40 2.00 -3.07 0.21
C ALA A 40 1.34 -3.57 -1.08
N VAL A 41 2.12 -4.23 -1.94
CA VAL A 41 1.66 -4.80 -3.21
C VAL A 41 2.21 -6.19 -3.42
N GLU A 42 1.45 -7.01 -4.14
CA GLU A 42 1.92 -8.25 -4.73
C GLU A 42 2.26 -8.02 -6.20
N THR A 43 3.48 -8.42 -6.58
CA THR A 43 3.96 -8.36 -7.97
C THR A 43 4.29 -9.77 -8.45
N ALA A 44 4.53 -9.92 -9.76
CA ALA A 44 5.05 -11.19 -10.30
C ALA A 44 6.41 -11.61 -9.69
N ARG A 45 7.15 -10.68 -9.08
CA ARG A 45 8.42 -10.92 -8.40
C ARG A 45 8.28 -11.10 -6.89
N GLY A 46 7.06 -11.26 -6.39
CA GLY A 46 6.73 -11.40 -4.98
C GLY A 46 6.24 -10.10 -4.32
N PRO A 47 5.99 -10.15 -3.00
CA PRO A 47 5.48 -9.02 -2.23
C PRO A 47 6.51 -7.88 -2.14
N ARG A 48 6.03 -6.65 -2.18
CA ARG A 48 6.82 -5.42 -2.04
C ARG A 48 6.10 -4.43 -1.14
N THR A 49 6.89 -3.67 -0.39
CA THR A 49 6.40 -2.62 0.50
C THR A 49 7.15 -1.33 0.22
N TYR A 50 6.41 -0.23 0.19
CA TYR A 50 6.93 1.10 -0.12
C TYR A 50 6.41 2.08 0.93
N LEU A 51 7.27 3.01 1.33
CA LEU A 51 6.84 4.25 1.98
C LEU A 51 6.55 5.30 0.90
N LEU A 52 5.62 6.19 1.18
CA LEU A 52 5.38 7.39 0.41
C LEU A 52 5.80 8.59 1.23
N GLY A 53 6.56 9.49 0.63
CA GLY A 53 7.06 10.68 1.32
C GLY A 53 7.51 11.75 0.32
N PRO A 54 8.21 12.80 0.77
CA PRO A 54 8.50 13.96 -0.07
C PRO A 54 9.63 13.76 -1.09
N ARG A 55 10.39 12.66 -1.03
CA ARG A 55 11.50 12.35 -1.95
C ARG A 55 11.63 10.84 -2.16
N THR A 56 12.04 10.44 -3.36
CA THR A 56 12.36 9.04 -3.66
C THR A 56 13.75 8.69 -3.15
N HIS A 57 13.90 7.54 -2.49
CA HIS A 57 15.18 6.86 -2.32
C HIS A 57 14.97 5.34 -2.37
N VAL A 58 15.93 4.67 -3.01
CA VAL A 58 15.87 3.22 -3.27
C VAL A 58 17.03 2.45 -2.64
N ASP A 59 18.04 3.19 -2.15
CA ASP A 59 19.20 2.62 -1.48
C ASP A 59 18.91 2.56 0.02
N GLY A 60 18.77 1.36 0.59
CA GLY A 60 18.48 1.15 2.01
C GLY A 60 17.65 -0.11 2.29
N ASP A 61 17.26 -0.28 3.55
CA ASP A 61 16.43 -1.43 4.00
C ASP A 61 14.97 -1.32 3.54
N HIS A 62 14.54 -0.14 3.13
CA HIS A 62 13.20 0.13 2.61
C HIS A 62 13.27 1.15 1.48
N VAL A 63 12.22 1.15 0.64
CA VAL A 63 12.10 2.08 -0.50
C VAL A 63 11.08 3.15 -0.15
N MET A 64 11.45 4.41 -0.30
CA MET A 64 10.51 5.53 -0.29
C MET A 64 10.29 6.04 -1.71
N LEU A 65 9.03 6.27 -2.04
CA LEU A 65 8.59 6.88 -3.29
C LEU A 65 8.18 8.34 -3.01
N ASP A 66 8.63 9.26 -3.86
CA ASP A 66 8.04 10.60 -3.88
C ASP A 66 6.60 10.51 -4.36
N TRP A 67 5.65 10.75 -3.45
CA TRP A 67 4.22 10.70 -3.74
C TRP A 67 3.75 11.61 -4.88
N ARG A 68 4.53 12.65 -5.22
CA ARG A 68 4.16 13.60 -6.28
C ARG A 68 4.69 13.22 -7.65
N THR A 69 5.78 12.46 -7.71
CA THR A 69 6.57 12.30 -8.94
C THR A 69 6.89 10.86 -9.30
N ALA A 70 6.90 9.93 -8.33
CA ALA A 70 7.14 8.53 -8.60
C ALA A 70 5.89 7.91 -9.23
N PRO A 71 5.95 7.33 -10.45
CA PRO A 71 4.75 6.80 -11.10
C PRO A 71 4.04 5.75 -10.25
N LEU A 72 4.79 4.82 -9.65
CA LEU A 72 4.21 3.77 -8.79
C LEU A 72 3.43 4.32 -7.57
N ALA A 73 3.63 5.59 -7.17
CA ALA A 73 2.81 6.21 -6.14
C ALA A 73 1.33 6.34 -6.57
N GLU A 74 1.02 6.35 -7.86
CA GLU A 74 -0.37 6.32 -8.36
C GLU A 74 -1.13 5.10 -7.87
N ALA A 75 -0.44 3.97 -7.69
CA ALA A 75 -1.05 2.75 -7.15
C ALA A 75 -1.72 3.00 -5.79
N PHE A 76 -1.10 3.83 -4.95
CA PHE A 76 -1.64 4.20 -3.65
C PHE A 76 -2.92 5.04 -3.73
N PHE A 77 -3.01 5.97 -4.68
CA PHE A 77 -4.12 6.91 -4.75
C PHE A 77 -5.31 6.37 -5.54
N ARG A 78 -5.05 5.56 -6.57
CA ARG A 78 -6.05 5.17 -7.57
C ARG A 78 -6.68 3.80 -7.32
N TYR A 79 -5.99 2.91 -6.60
CA TYR A 79 -6.41 1.52 -6.45
C TYR A 79 -6.59 1.16 -4.97
N ARG A 80 -7.63 0.40 -4.68
CA ARG A 80 -7.96 -0.10 -3.35
C ARG A 80 -7.30 -1.44 -3.07
N PRO A 81 -7.14 -1.83 -1.80
CA PRO A 81 -6.80 -3.19 -1.42
C PRO A 81 -7.64 -4.22 -2.17
N GLY A 82 -6.99 -5.27 -2.67
CA GLY A 82 -7.61 -6.28 -3.52
C GLY A 82 -7.69 -5.92 -5.00
N GLU A 83 -7.47 -4.67 -5.42
CA GLU A 83 -7.52 -4.30 -6.85
C GLU A 83 -6.18 -4.53 -7.56
N ARG A 84 -6.25 -4.88 -8.86
CA ARG A 84 -5.07 -4.92 -9.72
C ARG A 84 -4.74 -3.51 -10.19
N TYR A 85 -3.48 -3.13 -10.10
CA TYR A 85 -2.98 -1.88 -10.64
C TYR A 85 -2.13 -2.14 -11.89
N GLU A 86 -2.14 -1.15 -12.77
CA GLU A 86 -1.27 -1.05 -13.93
C GLU A 86 -0.91 0.43 -14.09
N VAL A 87 0.37 0.75 -14.00
CA VAL A 87 0.86 2.14 -13.99
C VAL A 87 2.04 2.27 -14.95
N GLU A 88 2.01 3.31 -15.77
CA GLU A 88 3.10 3.62 -16.70
C GLU A 88 4.29 4.20 -15.93
N ALA A 89 5.47 3.62 -16.14
CA ALA A 89 6.74 4.03 -15.53
C ALA A 89 7.80 4.19 -16.62
N GLY A 90 7.68 5.27 -17.40
CA GLY A 90 8.52 5.52 -18.58
C GLY A 90 8.19 4.52 -19.68
N GLU A 91 9.19 3.75 -20.14
CA GLU A 91 9.01 2.70 -21.16
C GLU A 91 8.54 1.35 -20.59
N ARG A 92 8.29 1.30 -19.28
CA ARG A 92 7.90 0.09 -18.57
C ARG A 92 6.53 0.28 -17.95
N THR A 93 5.79 -0.81 -17.82
CA THR A 93 4.58 -0.83 -17.02
C THR A 93 4.86 -1.53 -15.70
N ALA A 94 4.47 -0.91 -14.59
CA ALA A 94 4.44 -1.53 -13.28
C ALA A 94 3.04 -2.08 -13.03
N GLU A 95 2.95 -3.38 -12.76
CA GLU A 95 1.68 -4.08 -12.52
C GLU A 95 1.75 -4.94 -11.26
N GLY A 96 0.59 -5.16 -10.67
CA GLY A 96 0.45 -5.98 -9.47
C GLY A 96 -0.94 -5.89 -8.85
N ARG A 97 -1.05 -6.28 -7.58
CA ARG A 97 -2.26 -6.13 -6.77
C ARG A 97 -1.94 -5.33 -5.53
N VAL A 98 -2.79 -4.36 -5.17
CA VAL A 98 -2.69 -3.67 -3.87
C VAL A 98 -3.12 -4.63 -2.78
N VAL A 99 -2.25 -4.83 -1.80
CA VAL A 99 -2.52 -5.68 -0.63
C VAL A 99 -3.04 -4.82 0.51
N ALA A 100 -2.35 -3.73 0.81
CA ALA A 100 -2.72 -2.78 1.85
C ALA A 100 -2.19 -1.39 1.51
N ARG A 101 -2.88 -0.37 2.00
CA ARG A 101 -2.44 1.02 1.93
C ARG A 101 -2.86 1.78 3.17
N TRP A 102 -1.99 2.66 3.65
CA TRP A 102 -2.28 3.51 4.80
C TRP A 102 -1.77 4.91 4.59
N VAL A 103 -2.58 5.90 4.97
CA VAL A 103 -2.12 7.26 5.20
C VAL A 103 -1.54 7.32 6.60
N ILE A 104 -0.31 7.84 6.71
CA ILE A 104 0.35 8.07 7.99
C ILE A 104 0.08 9.52 8.39
N ALA A 105 -0.66 9.70 9.48
CA ALA A 105 -1.04 11.00 10.01
C ALA A 105 -0.32 11.29 11.33
N HIS A 106 -0.40 12.56 11.76
CA HIS A 106 0.10 12.99 13.07
C HIS A 106 1.55 12.55 13.36
N HIS A 107 2.45 12.68 12.37
CA HIS A 107 3.85 12.28 12.50
C HIS A 107 4.07 10.79 12.85
N GLY A 108 3.14 9.92 12.46
CA GLY A 108 3.22 8.48 12.74
C GLY A 108 2.33 8.00 13.87
N GLU A 109 1.60 8.90 14.54
CA GLU A 109 0.72 8.54 15.67
C GLU A 109 -0.61 7.92 15.23
N ALA A 110 -1.00 8.06 13.97
CA ALA A 110 -2.21 7.43 13.45
C ALA A 110 -2.01 6.92 12.02
N MET A 111 -2.65 5.79 11.71
CA MET A 111 -2.67 5.17 10.40
C MET A 111 -4.11 5.01 9.93
N VAL A 112 -4.42 5.61 8.79
CA VAL A 112 -5.77 5.58 8.22
C VAL A 112 -5.78 4.65 7.02
N GLY A 113 -6.50 3.54 7.13
CA GLY A 113 -6.75 2.58 6.05
C GLY A 113 -8.09 2.81 5.37
N ASP A 114 -8.43 1.92 4.44
CA ASP A 114 -9.72 1.97 3.74
C ASP A 114 -10.90 1.71 4.70
N ASP A 115 -10.74 0.75 5.62
CA ASP A 115 -11.83 0.28 6.49
C ASP A 115 -11.57 0.50 7.99
N CYS A 116 -10.36 0.94 8.37
CA CYS A 116 -9.97 1.13 9.77
C CYS A 116 -9.09 2.38 9.97
N VAL A 117 -9.08 2.88 11.21
CA VAL A 117 -8.11 3.87 11.71
C VAL A 117 -7.45 3.26 12.92
N VAL A 118 -6.12 3.28 12.94
CA VAL A 118 -5.29 2.65 13.97
C VAL A 118 -4.37 3.67 14.61
#